data_AF-A0A380DW04-F1
#
_entry.id   AF-A0A380DW04-F1
#
_cell.length_a   1.000
_cell.length_b   1.000
_cell.length_c   1.000
_cell.angle_alpha   90.00
_cell.angle_beta   90.00
_cell.angle_gamma   90.00
#
_symmetry.space_group_name_H-M   'P 1'
#
loop_
_entity.id
_entity.type
_entity.pdbx_description
1 polymer ?
#
loop_
_entity_poly.entity_id
_entity_poly.type
_entity_poly.pdbx_seq_one_letter_code
_entity_poly.pdbx_strand_id
1 'polypeptide(L)'
;MTYRMKKWQKLSTITLLMAGVIILNGGEFRSIDKHQIAVANTNVQTPDYEKLRNTWLDVNYGYNKYDEKNDAMKKKFDATEKEAEKLLKEMKTESDRKYLWAGAENLETNSSHMTRTYRNIEKIAEAMKHPKTTLKK
;
A
#
# COMPACT_ATOMS: atom_id res chain seq x y z
N MET A 1 -14.93 -19.11 -25.85
CA MET A 1 -13.47 -18.94 -26.09
C MET A 1 -12.91 -18.09 -24.96
N THR A 2 -12.26 -18.71 -23.96
CA THR A 2 -11.78 -18.02 -22.75
C THR A 2 -10.42 -17.38 -23.03
N TYR A 3 -10.37 -16.06 -23.09
CA TYR A 3 -9.14 -15.32 -23.41
C TYR A 3 -8.17 -15.35 -22.22
N ARG A 4 -7.19 -16.24 -22.25
CA ARG A 4 -6.09 -16.30 -21.26
C ARG A 4 -5.03 -15.25 -21.58
N MET A 5 -5.13 -14.07 -20.96
CA MET A 5 -4.08 -13.04 -21.02
C MET A 5 -2.78 -13.51 -20.36
N LYS A 6 -1.66 -13.38 -21.07
CA LYS A 6 -0.32 -13.73 -20.57
C LYS A 6 0.11 -12.74 -19.47
N LYS A 7 0.86 -13.21 -18.47
CA LYS A 7 1.27 -12.44 -17.26
C LYS A 7 1.87 -11.06 -17.57
N TRP A 8 2.62 -10.96 -18.67
CA TRP A 8 3.23 -9.71 -19.14
C TRP A 8 2.21 -8.68 -19.67
N GLN A 9 1.12 -9.14 -20.28
CA GLN A 9 0.05 -8.25 -20.74
C GLN A 9 -0.69 -7.61 -19.56
N LYS A 10 -0.90 -8.38 -18.48
CA LYS A 10 -1.49 -7.86 -17.23
C LYS A 10 -0.63 -6.75 -16.61
N LEU A 11 0.69 -6.95 -16.59
CA LEU A 11 1.65 -5.96 -16.08
C LEU A 11 1.64 -4.69 -16.96
N SER A 12 1.68 -4.82 -18.29
CA SER A 12 1.60 -3.66 -19.19
C SER A 12 0.31 -2.84 -19.03
N THR A 13 -0.84 -3.48 -18.84
CA THR A 13 -2.10 -2.75 -18.58
C THR A 13 -2.08 -1.99 -17.26
N ILE A 14 -1.48 -2.54 -16.20
CA ILE A 14 -1.38 -1.86 -14.91
C ILE A 14 -0.43 -0.65 -15.01
N THR A 15 0.69 -0.78 -15.72
CA THR A 15 1.65 0.32 -15.89
C THR A 15 1.07 1.44 -16.77
N LEU A 16 0.32 1.12 -17.82
CA LEU A 16 -0.34 2.12 -18.67
C LEU A 16 -1.43 2.89 -17.94
N LEU A 17 -2.19 2.22 -17.06
CA LEU A 17 -3.19 2.89 -16.21
C LEU A 17 -2.54 3.87 -15.22
N MET A 18 -1.35 3.55 -14.70
CA MET A 18 -0.63 4.44 -13.78
C MET A 18 0.02 5.63 -14.50
N ALA A 19 0.51 5.45 -15.73
CA ALA A 19 1.11 6.53 -16.51
C ALA A 19 0.07 7.55 -17.04
N GLY A 20 -1.13 7.09 -17.42
CA GLY A 20 -2.21 7.98 -17.87
C GLY A 20 -2.72 8.95 -16.79
N VAL A 21 -2.63 8.55 -15.51
CA VAL A 21 -3.02 9.39 -14.36
C VAL A 21 -2.02 10.53 -14.11
N ILE A 22 -0.74 10.37 -14.51
CA ILE A 22 0.31 11.37 -14.25
C ILE A 22 0.24 12.54 -15.25
N ILE A 23 -0.22 12.31 -16.48
CA ILE A 23 -0.19 13.33 -17.55
C ILE A 23 -1.42 14.27 -17.50
N LEU A 24 -2.53 13.89 -16.87
CA LEU A 24 -3.75 14.72 -16.82
C LEU A 24 -3.81 15.73 -15.66
N ASN A 25 -2.82 15.74 -14.74
CA ASN A 25 -2.77 16.66 -13.59
C ASN A 25 -1.77 17.81 -13.79
N GLY A 26 -1.68 18.36 -15.00
CA GLY A 26 -0.89 19.55 -15.34
C GLY A 26 -1.49 20.89 -14.85
N GLY A 27 -2.07 20.93 -13.64
CA GLY A 27 -2.69 22.14 -13.07
C GLY A 27 -1.71 22.96 -12.24
N GLU A 28 -1.27 24.08 -12.82
CA GLU A 28 -0.58 25.28 -12.29
C GLU A 28 -0.17 25.32 -10.79
N PHE A 29 1.14 25.41 -10.55
CA PHE A 29 1.72 25.80 -9.26
C PHE A 29 1.42 27.27 -8.94
N ARG A 30 0.61 27.52 -7.91
CA ARG A 30 0.54 28.84 -7.25
C ARG A 30 1.41 28.84 -5.99
N SER A 31 2.27 29.84 -5.89
CA SER A 31 3.14 30.08 -4.73
C SER A 31 2.30 30.34 -3.47
N ILE A 32 2.50 29.55 -2.42
CA ILE A 32 1.81 29.75 -1.12
C ILE A 32 2.71 30.59 -0.21
N ASP A 33 2.15 31.70 0.27
CA ASP A 33 2.72 32.64 1.21
C ASP A 33 2.86 32.03 2.62
N LYS A 34 3.93 32.41 3.34
CA LYS A 34 4.58 31.58 4.35
C LYS A 34 3.94 31.61 5.74
N HIS A 35 2.91 32.42 6.00
CA HIS A 35 2.44 32.70 7.37
C HIS A 35 0.91 32.62 7.51
N GLN A 36 0.34 31.43 7.31
CA GLN A 36 -0.97 31.00 7.82
C GLN A 36 -1.19 29.52 7.44
N ILE A 37 -0.82 28.58 8.31
CA ILE A 37 -1.25 27.18 8.13
C ILE A 37 -2.67 27.08 8.71
N ALA A 38 -3.63 27.68 8.02
CA ALA A 38 -4.97 27.14 8.03
C ALA A 38 -4.88 25.84 7.25
N VAL A 39 -5.10 24.69 7.91
CA VAL A 39 -5.25 23.41 7.23
C VAL A 39 -6.58 23.47 6.46
N ALA A 40 -6.56 24.15 5.32
CA ALA A 40 -7.64 24.09 4.36
C ALA A 40 -7.75 22.63 3.95
N ASN A 41 -8.86 22.01 4.32
CA ASN A 41 -9.18 20.64 3.94
C ASN A 41 -9.51 20.67 2.44
N THR A 42 -8.49 20.76 1.59
CA THR A 42 -8.60 20.78 0.12
C THR A 42 -8.87 19.38 -0.42
N ASN A 43 -9.63 18.56 0.33
CA ASN A 43 -10.10 17.26 -0.10
C ASN A 43 -11.30 17.46 -1.06
N VAL A 44 -11.05 18.12 -2.19
CA VAL A 44 -11.85 17.87 -3.39
C VAL A 44 -11.27 16.60 -3.99
N GLN A 45 -11.42 15.49 -3.27
CA GLN A 45 -11.18 14.17 -3.81
C GLN A 45 -12.20 13.98 -4.92
N THR A 46 -11.74 13.86 -6.15
CA THR A 46 -12.62 13.52 -7.27
C THR A 46 -13.30 12.19 -6.92
N PRO A 47 -14.65 12.13 -6.87
CA PRO A 47 -15.38 10.94 -6.42
C PRO A 47 -14.95 9.65 -7.13
N ASP A 48 -14.46 9.78 -8.36
CA ASP A 48 -14.01 8.67 -9.19
C ASP A 48 -12.73 8.00 -8.70
N TYR A 49 -11.75 8.76 -8.16
CA TYR A 49 -10.50 8.17 -7.69
C TYR A 49 -10.71 7.36 -6.40
N GLU A 50 -11.47 7.89 -5.44
CA GLU A 50 -11.77 7.15 -4.20
C GLU A 50 -12.54 5.87 -4.49
N LYS A 51 -13.52 5.94 -5.40
CA LYS A 51 -14.29 4.78 -5.83
C LYS A 51 -13.39 3.71 -6.46
N LEU A 52 -12.46 4.10 -7.33
CA LEU A 52 -11.49 3.19 -7.92
C LEU A 52 -10.55 2.59 -6.89
N ARG A 53 -10.01 3.40 -5.97
CA ARG A 53 -9.14 2.94 -4.88
C ARG A 53 -9.86 1.96 -3.96
N ASN A 54 -11.10 2.24 -3.57
CA ASN A 54 -11.89 1.36 -2.71
C ASN A 54 -12.23 0.05 -3.45
N THR A 55 -12.57 0.12 -4.74
CA THR A 55 -12.78 -1.08 -5.57
C THR A 55 -11.51 -1.93 -5.64
N TRP A 56 -10.35 -1.30 -5.81
CA TRP A 56 -9.06 -2.00 -5.80
C TRP A 56 -8.78 -2.71 -4.46
N LEU A 57 -9.07 -2.05 -3.34
CA LEU A 57 -8.92 -2.65 -2.01
C LEU A 57 -9.89 -3.82 -1.81
N ASP A 58 -11.14 -3.66 -2.22
CA ASP A 58 -12.17 -4.69 -2.12
C ASP A 58 -11.84 -5.94 -2.95
N VAL A 59 -11.30 -5.75 -4.16
CA VAL A 59 -10.96 -6.87 -5.05
C VAL A 59 -9.70 -7.61 -4.57
N ASN A 60 -8.66 -6.90 -4.11
CA ASN A 60 -7.39 -7.53 -3.75
C ASN A 60 -7.36 -8.08 -2.32
N TYR A 61 -7.98 -7.36 -1.37
CA TYR A 61 -7.95 -7.73 0.04
C TYR A 61 -9.31 -8.19 0.57
N GLY A 62 -10.40 -7.55 0.13
CA GLY A 62 -11.77 -8.02 0.40
C GLY A 62 -12.20 -8.00 1.86
N TYR A 63 -11.64 -7.09 2.68
CA TYR A 63 -11.92 -7.05 4.12
C TYR A 63 -13.38 -6.78 4.47
N ASN A 64 -14.12 -6.08 3.61
CA ASN A 64 -15.56 -5.89 3.75
C ASN A 64 -16.37 -7.21 3.64
N LYS A 65 -15.74 -8.29 3.19
CA LYS A 65 -16.30 -9.65 3.10
C LYS A 65 -15.70 -10.61 4.12
N TYR A 66 -14.86 -10.13 5.04
CA TYR A 66 -14.26 -10.98 6.08
C TYR A 66 -15.35 -11.56 6.99
N ASP A 67 -15.36 -12.89 7.13
CA ASP A 67 -16.23 -13.61 8.04
C ASP A 67 -15.38 -14.32 9.10
N GLU A 68 -15.57 -13.93 10.36
CA GLU A 68 -14.85 -14.49 11.51
C GLU A 68 -15.19 -15.97 11.76
N LYS A 69 -16.35 -16.44 11.28
CA LYS A 69 -16.74 -17.85 11.35
C LYS A 69 -16.15 -18.69 10.22
N ASN A 70 -15.48 -18.08 9.25
CA ASN A 70 -14.79 -18.77 8.18
C ASN A 70 -13.34 -19.07 8.58
N ASP A 71 -13.07 -20.34 8.88
CA ASP A 71 -11.75 -20.80 9.32
C ASP A 71 -10.61 -20.45 8.35
N ALA A 72 -10.87 -20.49 7.04
CA ALA A 72 -9.85 -20.17 6.05
C ALA A 72 -9.50 -18.68 6.04
N MET A 73 -10.51 -17.80 6.17
CA MET A 73 -10.29 -16.35 6.28
C MET A 73 -9.57 -16.01 7.59
N LYS A 74 -9.99 -16.63 8.69
CA LYS A 74 -9.33 -16.47 9.99
C LYS A 74 -7.87 -16.89 9.94
N LYS A 75 -7.57 -18.09 9.43
CA LYS A 75 -6.19 -18.57 9.28
C LYS A 75 -5.32 -17.65 8.42
N LYS A 76 -5.87 -17.09 7.34
CA LYS A 76 -5.16 -16.12 6.49
C LYS A 76 -4.87 -14.84 7.28
N PHE A 77 -5.86 -14.30 7.98
CA PHE A 77 -5.70 -13.11 8.81
C PHE A 77 -4.65 -13.32 9.92
N ASP A 78 -4.73 -14.41 10.68
CA ASP A 78 -3.79 -14.72 11.76
C ASP A 78 -2.34 -14.81 11.23
N ALA A 79 -2.15 -15.37 10.03
CA ALA A 79 -0.85 -15.43 9.38
C ALA A 79 -0.34 -14.03 8.97
N THR A 80 -1.21 -13.21 8.37
CA THR A 80 -0.87 -11.83 7.99
C THR A 80 -0.54 -10.98 9.22
N GLU A 81 -1.30 -11.10 10.30
CA GLU A 81 -1.07 -10.37 11.55
C GLU A 81 0.25 -10.79 12.20
N LYS A 82 0.51 -12.09 12.32
CA LYS A 82 1.78 -12.61 12.86
C LYS A 82 2.99 -12.18 12.04
N GLU A 83 2.87 -12.15 10.72
CA GLU A 83 3.96 -11.65 9.86
C GLU A 83 4.20 -10.15 10.08
N ALA A 84 3.15 -9.35 10.16
CA ALA A 84 3.28 -7.92 10.44
C ALA A 84 3.87 -7.62 11.83
N GLU A 85 3.47 -8.37 12.87
CA GLU A 85 4.07 -8.27 14.22
C GLU A 85 5.57 -8.54 14.18
N LYS A 86 5.98 -9.60 13.48
CA LYS A 86 7.38 -9.95 13.30
C LYS A 86 8.14 -8.81 12.60
N LEU A 87 7.58 -8.30 11.50
CA LEU A 87 8.19 -7.21 10.75
C LEU A 87 8.32 -5.94 11.60
N LEU A 88 7.30 -5.58 12.37
CA LEU A 88 7.36 -4.43 13.29
C LEU A 88 8.44 -4.61 14.36
N LYS A 89 8.54 -5.82 14.95
CA LYS A 89 9.55 -6.14 15.96
C LYS A 89 10.98 -6.12 15.42
N GLU A 90 11.18 -6.58 14.19
CA GLU A 90 12.49 -6.63 13.53
C GLU A 90 12.89 -5.32 12.85
N MET A 91 11.97 -4.36 12.77
CA MET A 91 12.22 -3.07 12.12
C MET A 91 13.19 -2.24 12.96
N LYS A 92 14.24 -1.76 12.30
CA LYS A 92 15.18 -0.79 12.86
C LYS A 92 14.51 0.56 13.08
N THR A 93 14.72 1.15 14.25
CA THR A 93 14.07 2.41 14.69
C THR A 93 15.08 3.48 15.08
N GLU A 94 16.37 3.15 15.14
CA GLU A 94 17.45 4.09 15.38
C GLU A 94 17.49 5.21 14.32
N SER A 95 17.87 6.42 14.75
CA SER A 95 17.80 7.63 13.92
C SER A 95 18.82 7.65 12.78
N ASP A 96 19.93 6.95 12.94
CA ASP A 96 21.03 6.83 11.98
C ASP A 96 20.95 5.55 11.12
N ARG A 97 19.81 4.83 11.16
CA ARG A 97 19.61 3.62 10.37
C ARG A 97 19.77 3.89 8.87
N LYS A 98 20.48 2.98 8.19
CA LYS A 98 20.63 2.99 6.73
C LYS A 98 19.64 2.10 6.00
N TYR A 99 18.95 1.22 6.74
CA TYR A 99 17.96 0.28 6.26
C TYR A 99 16.97 -0.07 7.37
N LEU A 100 15.82 -0.68 7.01
CA LEU A 100 14.76 -1.00 7.97
C LEU A 100 14.80 -2.45 8.46
N TRP A 101 15.16 -3.42 7.61
CA TRP A 101 15.19 -4.84 7.96
C TRP A 101 16.47 -5.52 7.47
N ALA A 102 16.96 -6.48 8.24
CA ALA A 102 18.05 -7.35 7.81
C ALA A 102 17.66 -8.14 6.55
N GLY A 103 18.62 -8.36 5.65
CA GLY A 103 18.41 -8.90 4.31
C GLY A 103 17.83 -7.89 3.30
N ALA A 104 17.79 -6.61 3.65
CA ALA A 104 17.37 -5.50 2.78
C ALA A 104 18.27 -4.25 2.94
N GLU A 105 19.58 -4.44 3.09
CA GLU A 105 20.51 -3.39 3.49
C GLU A 105 20.91 -2.44 2.35
N ASN A 106 21.23 -3.00 1.17
CA ASN A 106 21.78 -2.25 0.04
C ASN A 106 20.70 -1.56 -0.82
N LEU A 107 20.04 -0.53 -0.29
CA LEU A 107 18.93 0.14 -0.98
C LEU A 107 19.36 0.92 -2.23
N GLU A 108 20.57 1.50 -2.22
CA GLU A 108 21.06 2.37 -3.30
C GLU A 108 21.43 1.62 -4.58
N THR A 109 21.93 0.39 -4.44
CA THR A 109 22.52 -0.38 -5.54
C THR A 109 21.80 -1.70 -5.82
N ASN A 110 20.89 -2.13 -4.93
CA ASN A 110 20.12 -3.36 -5.11
C ASN A 110 18.62 -3.08 -5.05
N SER A 111 18.00 -2.93 -6.23
CA SER A 111 16.55 -2.67 -6.37
C SER A 111 15.65 -3.76 -5.78
N SER A 112 16.16 -4.99 -5.62
CA SER A 112 15.42 -6.07 -4.95
C SER A 112 15.28 -5.82 -3.44
N HIS A 113 16.27 -5.20 -2.81
CA HIS A 113 16.22 -4.81 -1.40
C HIS A 113 15.20 -3.68 -1.19
N MET A 114 15.19 -2.70 -2.10
CA MET A 114 14.17 -1.64 -2.10
C MET A 114 12.76 -2.24 -2.24
N THR A 115 12.57 -3.16 -3.19
CA THR A 115 11.29 -3.86 -3.37
C THR A 115 10.87 -4.64 -2.13
N ARG A 116 11.80 -5.34 -1.48
CA ARG A 116 11.54 -6.08 -0.24
C ARG A 116 11.11 -5.16 0.89
N THR A 117 11.78 -4.03 1.06
CA THR A 117 11.44 -3.01 2.05
C THR A 117 10.02 -2.48 1.86
N TYR A 118 9.64 -2.08 0.63
CA TYR A 118 8.28 -1.60 0.37
C TYR A 118 7.22 -2.69 0.53
N ARG A 119 7.51 -3.95 0.16
CA ARG A 119 6.59 -5.08 0.40
C ARG A 119 6.40 -5.38 1.89
N ASN A 120 7.44 -5.22 2.71
CA ASN A 120 7.29 -5.37 4.17
C ASN A 120 6.37 -4.28 4.74
N ILE A 121 6.51 -3.04 4.26
CA ILE A 121 5.60 -1.94 4.61
C ILE A 121 4.16 -2.25 4.16
N GLU A 122 3.98 -2.76 2.94
CA GLU A 122 2.67 -3.17 2.41
C GLU A 122 2.02 -4.24 3.30
N LYS A 123 2.77 -5.27 3.72
CA LYS A 123 2.25 -6.32 4.62
C LYS A 123 1.82 -5.78 5.99
N ILE A 124 2.58 -4.85 6.56
CA ILE A 124 2.20 -4.16 7.79
C ILE A 124 0.92 -3.35 7.56
N ALA A 125 0.84 -2.58 6.47
CA ALA A 125 -0.34 -1.80 6.12
C ALA A 125 -1.59 -2.68 5.87
N GLU A 126 -1.40 -3.83 5.21
CA GLU A 126 -2.40 -4.86 4.99
C GLU A 126 -3.00 -5.32 6.33
N ALA A 127 -2.14 -5.77 7.25
CA ALA A 127 -2.55 -6.21 8.58
C ALA A 127 -3.26 -5.09 9.35
N MET A 128 -2.68 -3.87 9.38
CA MET A 128 -3.26 -2.72 10.08
C MET A 128 -4.60 -2.28 9.50
N LYS A 129 -4.87 -2.49 8.20
CA LYS A 129 -6.17 -2.08 7.62
C LYS A 129 -7.29 -3.06 7.97
N HIS A 130 -6.97 -4.30 8.34
CA HIS A 130 -7.95 -5.31 8.71
C HIS A 130 -8.87 -4.86 9.86
N PRO A 131 -10.19 -5.16 9.83
CA PRO A 131 -11.15 -4.73 10.86
C PRO A 131 -10.89 -5.36 12.24
N LYS A 132 -10.25 -6.54 12.29
CA LYS A 132 -9.98 -7.28 13.52
C LYS A 132 -8.54 -7.18 14.03
N THR A 133 -7.71 -6.35 13.40
CA THR A 133 -6.30 -6.22 13.79
C THR A 133 -6.14 -5.70 15.21
N THR A 134 -5.10 -6.18 15.88
CA THR A 134 -4.65 -5.74 17.20
C THR A 134 -3.50 -4.74 17.12
N LEU A 135 -2.97 -4.46 15.92
CA LEU A 135 -1.80 -3.61 15.68
C LEU A 135 -2.10 -2.10 15.71
N LYS A 136 -3.37 -1.71 15.79
CA LYS A 136 -3.83 -0.30 15.83
C LYS A 136 -3.74 0.36 17.21
N LYS A 137 -3.01 -0.23 18.15
CA LYS A 137 -2.94 0.25 19.53
C LYS A 137 -2.02 1.45 19.68
#